data_AF-A0A8H8T4W4-F1
#
_entry.id   AF-A0A8H8T4W4-F1
#
_cell.length_a   1.000
_cell.length_b   1.000
_cell.length_c   1.000
_cell.angle_alpha   90.00
_cell.angle_beta   90.00
_cell.angle_gamma   90.00
#
_symmetry.space_group_name_H-M   'P 1'
#
loop_
_entity.id
_entity.type
_entity.pdbx_description
1 polymer ?
#
loop_
_entity_poly.entity_id
_entity_poly.type
_entity_poly.pdbx_seq_one_letter_code
_entity_poly.pdbx_strand_id
1 'polypeptide(L)'
;MHLHKGFLAHYGEPDAAHTQTAHNNLAQHYGVNSQPIFLFLKSFDLASCAPYNIMHLLFKNMVPNMLLHWTGKFKGLDQGTRNYKLLPAIFAVIGLETASCIQYMPYSYVGTLPNIAQDGHLYKAEAYLFWIQYIAPIVLKDWLPVWHMLLLHEIVTMCLKFKLTSDDVEHLDKMVKLWVTQYKKYYYQYLADCLPVCPLTIHAILHIPSYIWQTGPLWASWVFVMEQFCGYLLPAVKN
;
A
#
# COMPACT_ATOMS: atom_id res chain seq x y z
N MET A 1 11.77 -11.51 9.88
CA MET A 1 10.47 -11.26 10.49
C MET A 1 10.65 -11.32 11.99
N HIS A 2 10.15 -10.34 12.74
CA HIS A 2 10.24 -10.38 14.20
C HIS A 2 9.29 -11.48 14.72
N LEU A 3 9.78 -12.27 15.67
CA LEU A 3 8.99 -13.30 16.34
C LEU A 3 8.35 -12.72 17.59
N HIS A 4 7.24 -13.31 18.04
CA HIS A 4 6.61 -12.99 19.33
C HIS A 4 7.63 -12.82 20.47
N LYS A 5 8.55 -13.79 20.59
CA LYS A 5 9.62 -13.80 21.61
C LYS A 5 10.56 -12.58 21.50
N GLY A 6 10.80 -12.08 20.30
CA GLY A 6 11.59 -10.88 20.09
C GLY A 6 10.88 -9.64 20.65
N PHE A 7 9.57 -9.52 20.40
CA PHE A 7 8.78 -8.45 21.02
C PHE A 7 8.77 -8.56 22.55
N LEU A 8 8.60 -9.77 23.10
CA LEU A 8 8.68 -9.99 24.56
C LEU A 8 10.00 -9.50 25.15
N ALA A 9 11.13 -9.80 24.49
CA ALA A 9 12.45 -9.33 24.92
C ALA A 9 12.55 -7.80 24.84
N HIS A 10 12.11 -7.20 23.73
CA HIS A 10 12.16 -5.75 23.52
C HIS A 10 11.32 -4.97 24.53
N TYR A 11 10.23 -5.55 25.04
CA TYR A 11 9.44 -4.95 26.11
C TYR A 11 10.02 -5.22 27.51
N GLY A 12 10.56 -6.42 27.74
CA GLY A 12 11.11 -6.80 29.05
C GLY A 12 12.43 -6.13 29.40
N GLU A 13 13.28 -5.85 28.42
CA GLU A 13 14.59 -5.21 28.67
C GLU A 13 14.49 -3.77 29.20
N PRO A 14 13.66 -2.87 28.63
CA PRO A 14 13.40 -1.56 29.23
C PRO A 14 12.82 -1.67 30.64
N ASP A 15 11.84 -2.54 30.87
CA ASP A 15 11.17 -2.69 32.17
C ASP A 15 12.12 -3.21 33.27
N ALA A 16 13.14 -3.96 32.88
CA ALA A 16 14.18 -4.44 33.79
C ALA A 16 15.28 -3.41 34.07
N ALA A 17 15.27 -2.24 33.41
CA ALA A 17 16.34 -1.26 33.53
C ALA A 17 16.34 -0.59 34.92
N HIS A 18 17.52 -0.52 35.56
CA HIS A 18 17.67 0.04 36.91
C HIS A 18 17.53 1.56 36.99
N THR A 19 17.54 2.28 35.86
CA THR A 19 17.43 3.75 35.83
C THR A 19 16.48 4.20 34.73
N GLN A 20 15.81 5.33 34.95
CA GLN A 20 14.91 5.91 33.94
C GLN A 20 15.63 6.26 32.64
N THR A 21 16.90 6.70 32.71
CA THR A 21 17.71 7.01 31.54
C THR A 21 18.00 5.75 30.72
N ALA A 22 18.35 4.64 31.37
CA ALA A 22 18.57 3.36 30.69
C ALA A 22 17.27 2.82 30.08
N HIS A 23 16.16 2.89 30.80
CA HIS A 23 14.83 2.56 30.28
C HIS A 23 14.54 3.35 29.00
N ASN A 24 14.66 4.68 29.05
CA ASN A 24 14.34 5.56 27.92
C ASN A 24 15.26 5.30 26.70
N ASN A 25 16.54 5.03 26.93
CA ASN A 25 17.48 4.70 25.86
C ASN A 25 17.13 3.37 25.17
N LEU A 26 16.76 2.34 25.94
CA LEU A 26 16.35 1.04 25.41
C LEU A 26 14.99 1.14 24.69
N ALA A 27 14.03 1.84 25.30
CA ALA A 27 12.72 2.12 24.71
C ALA A 27 12.88 2.82 23.35
N GLN A 28 13.75 3.83 23.25
CA GLN A 28 14.06 4.52 22.01
C GLN A 28 14.78 3.62 21.00
N HIS A 29 15.74 2.80 21.45
CA HIS A 29 16.49 1.89 20.59
C HIS A 29 15.57 0.85 19.92
N TYR A 30 14.63 0.29 20.69
CA TYR A 30 13.67 -0.70 20.19
C TYR A 30 12.41 -0.08 19.58
N GLY A 31 12.18 1.22 19.75
CA GLY A 31 10.98 1.92 19.29
C GLY A 31 9.71 1.48 20.02
N VAL A 32 9.82 1.14 21.31
CA VAL A 32 8.71 0.71 22.17
C VAL A 32 8.46 1.73 23.26
N ASN A 33 7.19 2.01 23.54
CA ASN A 33 6.83 2.96 24.61
C ASN A 33 6.45 2.26 25.91
N SER A 34 5.63 1.22 25.82
CA SER A 34 5.10 0.49 26.98
C SER A 34 4.60 -0.89 26.56
N GLN A 35 4.52 -1.80 27.52
CA GLN A 35 3.91 -3.12 27.32
C GLN A 35 2.43 -3.02 26.89
N PRO A 36 2.02 -3.62 25.76
CA PRO A 36 0.61 -3.70 25.41
C PRO A 36 -0.14 -4.68 26.31
N ILE A 37 -1.39 -4.34 26.67
CA ILE A 37 -2.27 -5.19 27.51
C ILE A 37 -2.50 -6.59 26.90
N PHE A 38 -2.35 -6.72 25.58
CA PHE A 38 -2.46 -8.00 24.90
C PHE A 38 -1.37 -9.01 25.26
N LEU A 39 -0.26 -8.58 25.88
CA LEU A 39 0.79 -9.47 26.40
C LEU A 39 0.27 -10.45 27.46
N PHE A 40 -0.78 -10.06 28.21
CA PHE A 40 -1.39 -10.93 29.21
C PHE A 40 -2.21 -12.07 28.58
N LEU A 41 -2.55 -11.98 27.30
CA LEU A 41 -3.29 -13.00 26.58
C LEU A 41 -2.34 -13.99 25.92
N LYS A 42 -2.22 -15.20 26.49
CA LYS A 42 -1.35 -16.27 25.96
C LYS A 42 -1.69 -16.71 24.54
N SER A 43 -2.91 -16.46 24.08
CA SER A 43 -3.38 -16.76 22.73
C SER A 43 -3.02 -15.67 21.70
N PHE A 44 -2.39 -14.57 22.12
CA PHE A 44 -2.14 -13.42 21.27
C PHE A 44 -0.69 -13.35 20.82
N ASP A 45 -0.46 -13.44 19.51
CA ASP A 45 0.88 -13.26 18.95
C ASP A 45 1.07 -11.83 18.44
N LEU A 46 1.81 -11.02 19.21
CA LEU A 46 2.19 -9.65 18.86
C LEU A 46 2.85 -9.48 17.48
N ALA A 47 3.48 -10.51 16.92
CA ALA A 47 4.11 -10.43 15.61
C ALA A 47 3.10 -10.55 14.45
N SER A 48 1.94 -11.16 14.68
CA SER A 48 0.94 -11.50 13.65
C SER A 48 -0.44 -10.92 13.92
N CYS A 49 -0.70 -10.39 15.12
CA CYS A 49 -2.02 -9.96 15.54
C CYS A 49 -2.58 -8.73 14.83
N ALA A 50 -1.70 -7.92 14.23
CA ALA A 50 -2.05 -6.64 13.61
C ALA A 50 -1.40 -6.55 12.22
N PRO A 51 -1.89 -7.33 11.24
CA PRO A 51 -1.40 -7.25 9.87
C PRO A 51 -1.67 -5.87 9.28
N TYR A 52 -0.87 -5.47 8.28
CA TYR A 52 -1.11 -4.22 7.59
C TYR A 52 -2.48 -4.23 6.92
N ASN A 53 -3.17 -3.11 6.96
CA ASN A 53 -4.36 -2.90 6.17
C ASN A 53 -3.99 -2.83 4.68
N ILE A 54 -4.15 -3.94 3.97
CA ILE A 54 -3.74 -4.05 2.56
C ILE A 54 -4.51 -3.09 1.65
N MET A 55 -5.79 -2.80 1.96
CA MET A 55 -6.59 -1.82 1.20
C MET A 55 -5.97 -0.42 1.26
N HIS A 56 -5.58 0.06 2.45
CA HIS A 56 -4.87 1.33 2.58
C HIS A 56 -3.47 1.26 1.98
N LEU A 57 -2.76 0.16 2.21
CA LEU A 57 -1.40 -0.03 1.72
C LEU A 57 -1.34 0.06 0.19
N LEU A 58 -2.26 -0.60 -0.50
CA LEU A 58 -2.31 -0.60 -1.97
C LEU A 58 -2.96 0.68 -2.50
N PHE A 59 -4.16 1.02 -2.03
CA PHE A 59 -5.01 2.00 -2.72
C PHE A 59 -4.98 3.41 -2.11
N LYS A 60 -4.44 3.57 -0.90
CA LYS A 60 -4.20 4.90 -0.31
C LYS A 60 -2.73 5.29 -0.26
N ASN A 61 -1.82 4.35 -0.49
CA ASN A 61 -0.38 4.61 -0.47
C ASN A 61 0.29 4.21 -1.79
N MET A 62 0.32 2.93 -2.14
CA MET A 62 1.10 2.46 -3.28
C MET A 62 0.65 3.10 -4.60
N VAL A 63 -0.61 2.92 -5.01
CA VAL A 63 -1.12 3.45 -6.28
C VAL A 63 -0.97 4.98 -6.37
N PRO A 64 -1.34 5.76 -5.34
CA PRO A 64 -1.04 7.20 -5.33
C PRO A 64 0.45 7.53 -5.45
N ASN A 65 1.33 6.80 -4.77
CA ASN A 65 2.78 7.01 -4.88
C ASN A 65 3.29 6.73 -6.29
N MET A 66 2.76 5.72 -6.98
CA MET A 66 3.10 5.43 -8.37
C MET A 66 2.67 6.58 -9.29
N LEU A 67 1.47 7.13 -9.12
CA LEU A 67 1.01 8.32 -9.86
C LEU A 67 1.91 9.54 -9.60
N LEU A 68 2.34 9.76 -8.36
CA LEU A 68 3.28 10.83 -8.02
C LEU A 68 4.64 10.63 -8.72
N HIS A 69 5.13 9.39 -8.82
CA HIS A 69 6.33 9.08 -9.58
C HIS A 69 6.15 9.37 -11.07
N TRP A 70 5.08 8.88 -11.67
CA TRP A 70 4.80 9.06 -13.10
C TRP A 70 4.52 10.51 -13.47
N THR A 71 4.00 11.33 -12.55
CA THR A 71 3.79 12.77 -12.78
C THR A 71 4.99 13.62 -12.38
N GLY A 72 6.06 13.02 -11.84
CA GLY A 72 7.26 13.72 -11.37
C GLY A 72 6.99 14.66 -10.18
N LYS A 73 5.98 14.34 -9.36
CA LYS A 73 5.61 15.09 -8.15
C LYS A 73 6.05 14.40 -6.86
N PHE A 74 6.71 13.24 -6.96
CA PHE A 74 7.12 12.47 -5.79
C PHE A 74 8.30 13.14 -5.07
N LYS A 75 8.02 13.81 -3.95
CA LYS A 75 9.01 14.36 -3.01
C LYS A 75 10.11 15.23 -3.65
N GLY A 76 9.81 15.91 -4.76
CA GLY A 76 10.76 16.77 -5.48
C GLY A 76 11.89 16.02 -6.19
N LEU A 77 11.80 14.69 -6.32
CA LEU A 77 12.79 13.88 -7.03
C LEU A 77 12.46 13.80 -8.52
N ASP A 78 13.51 13.80 -9.35
CA ASP A 78 13.38 13.58 -10.79
C ASP A 78 13.40 12.07 -11.12
N GLN A 79 13.35 11.76 -12.42
CA GLN A 79 13.33 10.39 -12.91
C GLN A 79 14.73 9.74 -13.02
N GLY A 80 15.78 10.47 -12.65
CA GLY A 80 17.18 10.07 -12.80
C GLY A 80 17.49 9.59 -14.21
N THR A 81 18.04 8.38 -14.29
CA THR A 81 18.44 7.74 -15.56
C THR A 81 17.31 7.00 -16.27
N ARG A 82 16.08 7.02 -15.73
CA ARG A 82 14.93 6.27 -16.22
C ARG A 82 13.94 7.19 -16.93
N ASN A 83 13.10 6.58 -17.78
CA ASN A 83 12.05 7.26 -18.53
C ASN A 83 10.69 6.71 -18.11
N TYR A 84 10.20 7.15 -16.95
CA TYR A 84 8.88 6.79 -16.43
C TYR A 84 7.99 8.01 -16.17
N LYS A 85 8.48 9.23 -16.41
CA LYS A 85 7.71 10.45 -16.21
C LYS A 85 6.84 10.73 -17.44
N LEU A 86 5.54 10.88 -17.20
CA LEU A 86 4.55 11.34 -18.15
C LEU A 86 4.68 12.85 -18.35
N LEU A 87 4.60 13.30 -19.60
CA LEU A 87 4.47 14.73 -19.88
C LEU A 87 3.11 15.23 -19.37
N PRO A 88 3.00 16.48 -18.90
CA PRO A 88 1.75 17.04 -18.40
C PRO A 88 0.59 16.94 -19.41
N ALA A 89 0.86 17.14 -20.71
CA ALA A 89 -0.12 17.02 -21.77
C ALA A 89 -0.66 15.57 -21.91
N ILE A 90 0.22 14.58 -21.78
CA ILE A 90 -0.16 13.16 -21.81
C ILE A 90 -1.02 12.82 -20.59
N PHE A 91 -0.62 13.26 -19.41
CA PHE A 91 -1.41 13.00 -18.19
C PHE A 91 -2.79 13.67 -18.24
N ALA A 92 -2.90 14.86 -18.86
CA ALA A 92 -4.19 15.49 -19.10
C ALA A 92 -5.09 14.66 -20.04
N VAL A 93 -4.53 14.07 -21.11
CA VAL A 93 -5.25 13.14 -22.00
C VAL A 93 -5.73 11.91 -21.22
N ILE A 94 -4.85 11.27 -20.44
CA ILE A 94 -5.21 10.12 -19.59
C ILE A 94 -6.36 10.47 -18.64
N GLY A 95 -6.35 11.68 -18.07
CA GLY A 95 -7.40 12.17 -17.20
C GLY A 95 -8.76 12.30 -17.90
N LEU A 96 -8.77 12.82 -19.13
CA LEU A 96 -9.96 12.93 -19.96
C LEU A 96 -10.50 11.56 -20.38
N GLU A 97 -9.62 10.66 -20.82
CA GLU A 97 -9.99 9.28 -21.19
C GLU A 97 -10.58 8.51 -19.99
N THR A 98 -9.96 8.66 -18.82
CA THR A 98 -10.43 8.06 -17.55
C THR A 98 -11.85 8.52 -17.20
N ALA A 99 -12.15 9.82 -17.32
CA ALA A 99 -13.50 10.32 -17.04
C ALA A 99 -14.50 9.90 -18.12
N SER A 100 -14.08 9.86 -19.39
CA SER A 100 -14.95 9.59 -20.53
C SER A 100 -15.38 8.12 -20.63
N CYS A 101 -14.60 7.18 -20.09
CA CYS A 101 -14.94 5.77 -20.16
C CYS A 101 -16.03 5.35 -19.18
N ILE A 102 -16.28 6.12 -18.11
CA ILE A 102 -17.22 5.75 -17.04
C ILE A 102 -18.66 5.61 -17.53
N GLN A 103 -19.08 6.39 -18.53
CA GLN A 103 -20.41 6.28 -19.11
C GLN A 103 -20.69 4.91 -19.74
N TYR A 104 -19.65 4.13 -20.04
CA TYR A 104 -19.75 2.78 -20.61
C TYR A 104 -19.60 1.67 -19.55
N MET A 105 -19.38 2.03 -18.28
CA MET A 105 -19.19 1.08 -17.18
C MET A 105 -20.50 0.93 -16.39
N PRO A 106 -20.89 -0.29 -15.99
CA PRO A 106 -22.08 -0.45 -15.16
C PRO A 106 -21.85 0.15 -13.77
N TYR A 107 -22.83 0.94 -13.29
CA TYR A 107 -22.78 1.63 -11.99
C TYR A 107 -22.55 0.69 -10.80
N SER A 108 -22.87 -0.60 -10.93
CA SER A 108 -22.63 -1.61 -9.89
C SER A 108 -21.15 -1.88 -9.61
N TYR A 109 -20.23 -1.48 -10.50
CA TYR A 109 -18.79 -1.74 -10.37
C TYR A 109 -18.02 -0.55 -9.82
N VAL A 110 -18.44 0.67 -10.16
CA VAL A 110 -17.83 1.90 -9.68
C VAL A 110 -18.86 3.02 -9.79
N GLY A 111 -18.88 3.90 -8.79
CA GLY A 111 -19.63 5.15 -8.88
C GLY A 111 -19.02 6.12 -9.91
N THR A 112 -19.14 7.42 -9.67
CA THR A 112 -18.48 8.41 -10.51
C THR A 112 -16.96 8.37 -10.29
N LEU A 113 -16.20 8.15 -11.36
CA LEU A 113 -14.75 8.30 -11.36
C LEU A 113 -14.38 9.65 -12.01
N PRO A 114 -13.88 10.62 -11.25
CA PRO A 114 -13.58 11.94 -11.79
C PRO A 114 -12.29 11.93 -12.61
N ASN A 115 -11.97 13.04 -13.28
CA ASN A 115 -10.75 13.16 -14.07
C ASN A 115 -9.51 13.03 -13.15
N ILE A 116 -8.74 11.95 -13.27
CA ILE A 116 -7.61 11.69 -12.36
C ILE A 116 -6.53 12.78 -12.39
N ALA A 117 -6.39 13.50 -13.51
CA ALA A 117 -5.37 14.52 -13.67
C ALA A 117 -5.76 15.87 -13.04
N GLN A 118 -7.05 16.23 -13.10
CA GLN A 118 -7.58 17.49 -12.56
C GLN A 118 -8.10 17.31 -11.12
N ASP A 119 -8.85 16.23 -10.90
CA ASP A 119 -9.64 15.98 -9.70
C ASP A 119 -9.10 14.79 -8.90
N GLY A 120 -7.83 14.43 -9.08
CA GLY A 120 -7.20 13.30 -8.39
C GLY A 120 -7.26 13.38 -6.85
N HIS A 121 -7.46 14.57 -6.28
CA HIS A 121 -7.66 14.77 -4.84
C HIS A 121 -9.00 14.19 -4.33
N LEU A 122 -9.97 13.97 -5.21
CA LEU A 122 -11.26 13.33 -4.88
C LEU A 122 -11.16 11.80 -4.84
N TYR A 123 -10.06 11.22 -5.34
CA TYR A 123 -9.92 9.77 -5.39
C TYR A 123 -9.83 9.16 -3.99
N LYS A 124 -10.72 8.20 -3.72
CA LYS A 124 -10.68 7.33 -2.55
C LYS A 124 -10.12 5.95 -2.91
N ALA A 125 -10.03 5.07 -1.91
CA ALA A 125 -9.46 3.74 -2.09
C ALA A 125 -10.18 2.96 -3.21
N GLU A 126 -11.51 3.05 -3.28
CA GLU A 126 -12.32 2.42 -4.32
C GLU A 126 -11.97 2.95 -5.73
N ALA A 127 -11.85 4.28 -5.88
CA ALA A 127 -11.49 4.91 -7.14
C ALA A 127 -10.08 4.48 -7.62
N TYR A 128 -9.09 4.44 -6.71
CA TYR A 128 -7.75 3.97 -7.04
C TYR A 128 -7.71 2.47 -7.36
N LEU A 129 -8.46 1.65 -6.62
CA LEU A 129 -8.63 0.22 -6.87
C LEU A 129 -9.21 -0.01 -8.28
N PHE A 130 -10.33 0.64 -8.59
CA PHE A 130 -10.98 0.47 -9.89
C PHE A 130 -10.08 0.95 -11.03
N TRP A 131 -9.45 2.12 -10.86
CA TRP A 131 -8.57 2.69 -11.87
C TRP A 131 -7.37 1.81 -12.14
N ILE A 132 -6.66 1.33 -11.11
CA ILE A 132 -5.46 0.50 -11.33
C ILE A 132 -5.80 -0.85 -11.97
N GLN A 133 -7.00 -1.40 -11.69
CA GLN A 133 -7.43 -2.69 -12.20
C GLN A 133 -7.90 -2.62 -13.66
N TYR A 134 -8.73 -1.64 -14.00
CA TYR A 134 -9.46 -1.67 -15.28
C TYR A 134 -9.02 -0.59 -16.28
N ILE A 135 -8.51 0.56 -15.81
CA ILE A 135 -8.26 1.71 -16.67
C ILE A 135 -6.76 1.88 -16.92
N ALA A 136 -5.95 1.84 -15.85
CA ALA A 136 -4.51 2.04 -15.88
C ALA A 136 -3.77 1.18 -16.93
N PRO A 137 -4.04 -0.15 -17.05
CA PRO A 137 -3.37 -1.00 -18.05
C PRO A 137 -3.58 -0.54 -19.50
N ILE A 138 -4.69 0.13 -19.77
CA ILE A 138 -5.08 0.59 -21.10
C ILE A 138 -4.47 1.97 -21.36
N VAL A 139 -4.77 2.95 -20.50
CA VAL A 139 -4.38 4.35 -20.71
C VAL A 139 -2.87 4.60 -20.54
N LEU A 140 -2.14 3.69 -19.87
CA LEU A 140 -0.69 3.79 -19.66
C LEU A 140 0.15 2.91 -20.58
N LYS A 141 -0.49 2.09 -21.44
CA LYS A 141 0.16 1.05 -22.24
C LYS A 141 1.35 1.56 -23.06
N ASP A 142 1.26 2.74 -23.66
CA ASP A 142 2.29 3.25 -24.56
C ASP A 142 3.24 4.26 -23.88
N TRP A 143 3.04 4.53 -22.59
CA TRP A 143 3.71 5.64 -21.91
C TRP A 143 4.68 5.23 -20.80
N LEU A 144 4.45 4.06 -20.18
CA LEU A 144 5.26 3.58 -19.06
C LEU A 144 6.02 2.31 -19.41
N PRO A 145 7.04 1.93 -18.61
CA PRO A 145 7.59 0.59 -18.63
C PRO A 145 6.50 -0.44 -18.30
N VAL A 146 5.83 -0.93 -19.33
CA VAL A 146 4.58 -1.70 -19.26
C VAL A 146 4.69 -2.86 -18.27
N TRP A 147 5.81 -3.58 -18.31
CA TRP A 147 6.05 -4.75 -17.45
C TRP A 147 5.95 -4.46 -15.95
N HIS A 148 6.47 -3.32 -15.48
CA HIS A 148 6.48 -3.02 -14.05
C HIS A 148 5.10 -2.63 -13.54
N MET A 149 4.33 -1.89 -14.35
CA MET A 149 2.96 -1.51 -14.01
C MET A 149 2.00 -2.70 -14.14
N LEU A 150 2.14 -3.52 -15.19
CA LEU A 150 1.34 -4.74 -15.35
C LEU A 150 1.59 -5.75 -14.22
N LEU A 151 2.83 -5.86 -13.74
CA LEU A 151 3.13 -6.71 -12.57
C LEU A 151 2.44 -6.17 -11.30
N LEU A 152 2.34 -4.85 -11.12
CA LEU A 152 1.54 -4.28 -10.03
C LEU A 152 0.05 -4.64 -10.17
N HIS A 153 -0.49 -4.49 -11.39
CA HIS A 153 -1.86 -4.86 -11.70
C HIS A 153 -2.13 -6.35 -11.41
N GLU A 154 -1.20 -7.24 -11.75
CA GLU A 154 -1.30 -8.68 -11.49
C GLU A 154 -1.28 -9.00 -9.98
N ILE A 155 -0.39 -8.35 -9.22
CA ILE A 155 -0.37 -8.44 -7.75
C ILE A 155 -1.70 -8.00 -7.15
N VAL A 156 -2.21 -6.84 -7.58
CA VAL A 156 -3.51 -6.31 -7.11
C VAL A 156 -4.64 -7.29 -7.43
N THR A 157 -4.70 -7.78 -8.67
CA THR A 157 -5.72 -8.72 -9.13
C THR A 157 -5.68 -10.03 -8.34
N MET A 158 -4.49 -10.55 -8.05
CA MET A 158 -4.32 -11.74 -7.22
C MET A 158 -4.80 -11.52 -5.79
N CYS A 159 -4.46 -10.38 -5.18
CA CYS A 159 -4.91 -10.04 -3.83
C CYS A 159 -6.44 -9.96 -3.71
N LEU A 160 -7.14 -9.64 -4.79
CA LEU A 160 -8.59 -9.48 -4.84
C LEU A 160 -9.34 -10.78 -5.16
N LYS A 161 -8.64 -11.89 -5.44
CA LYS A 161 -9.31 -13.19 -5.68
C LYS A 161 -10.14 -13.58 -4.46
N PHE A 162 -11.37 -14.03 -4.71
CA PHE A 162 -12.29 -14.46 -3.64
C PHE A 162 -11.77 -15.71 -2.90
N LYS A 163 -11.05 -16.57 -3.61
CA LYS A 163 -10.39 -17.77 -3.09
C LYS A 163 -8.93 -17.78 -3.55
N LEU A 164 -8.04 -18.11 -2.63
CA LEU A 164 -6.60 -18.22 -2.87
C LEU A 164 -6.14 -19.60 -2.39
N THR A 165 -5.38 -20.30 -3.22
CA THR A 165 -4.70 -21.54 -2.84
C THR A 165 -3.32 -21.24 -2.25
N SER A 166 -2.68 -22.22 -1.62
CA SER A 166 -1.28 -22.09 -1.18
C SER A 166 -0.35 -21.71 -2.33
N ASP A 167 -0.56 -22.30 -3.52
CA ASP A 167 0.22 -22.03 -4.72
C ASP A 167 0.01 -20.60 -5.23
N ASP A 168 -1.23 -20.08 -5.16
CA ASP A 168 -1.51 -18.68 -5.46
C ASP A 168 -0.71 -17.75 -4.53
N VAL A 169 -0.67 -18.05 -3.22
CA VAL A 169 0.07 -17.23 -2.24
C VAL A 169 1.58 -17.31 -2.46
N GLU A 170 2.12 -18.48 -2.80
CA GLU A 170 3.54 -18.62 -3.15
C GLU A 170 3.87 -17.86 -4.44
N HIS A 171 2.98 -17.89 -5.43
CA HIS A 171 3.15 -17.12 -6.65
C HIS A 171 3.08 -15.61 -6.39
N LEU A 172 2.16 -15.17 -5.54
CA LEU A 172 2.05 -13.78 -5.10
C LEU A 172 3.34 -13.30 -4.42
N ASP A 173 3.95 -14.12 -3.57
CA ASP A 173 5.22 -13.82 -2.93
C ASP A 173 6.36 -13.59 -3.93
N LYS A 174 6.46 -14.44 -4.97
CA LYS A 174 7.43 -14.27 -6.05
C LYS A 174 7.19 -12.97 -6.83
N MET A 175 5.93 -12.68 -7.18
CA MET A 175 5.58 -11.45 -7.90
C MET A 175 5.90 -10.19 -7.09
N VAL A 176 5.53 -10.17 -5.80
CA VAL A 176 5.79 -9.06 -4.89
C VAL A 176 7.29 -8.78 -4.73
N LYS A 177 8.11 -9.83 -4.54
CA LYS A 177 9.57 -9.69 -4.44
C LYS A 177 10.18 -9.17 -5.74
N LEU A 178 9.71 -9.68 -6.89
CA LEU A 178 10.14 -9.21 -8.21
C LEU A 178 9.77 -7.74 -8.40
N TRP A 179 8.54 -7.37 -8.07
CA TRP A 179 8.04 -6.01 -8.21
C TRP A 179 8.84 -5.03 -7.36
N VAL A 180 9.11 -5.35 -6.08
CA VAL A 180 9.94 -4.49 -5.20
C VAL A 180 11.38 -4.38 -5.71
N THR A 181 11.93 -5.46 -6.28
CA THR A 181 13.27 -5.43 -6.90
C THR A 181 13.30 -4.51 -8.11
N GLN A 182 12.28 -4.57 -8.97
CA GLN A 182 12.13 -3.66 -10.10
C GLN A 182 11.92 -2.22 -9.63
N TYR A 183 11.09 -2.00 -8.61
CA TYR A 183 10.85 -0.69 -8.02
C TYR A 183 12.17 -0.03 -7.58
N LYS A 184 13.03 -0.79 -6.88
CA LYS A 184 14.36 -0.30 -6.48
C LYS A 184 15.22 0.09 -7.69
N LYS A 185 15.17 -0.68 -8.79
CA LYS A 185 15.93 -0.40 -10.01
C LYS A 185 15.39 0.82 -10.79
N TYR A 186 14.08 1.06 -10.76
CA TYR A 186 13.45 2.16 -11.49
C TYR A 186 13.47 3.47 -10.69
N TYR A 187 13.02 3.46 -9.44
CA TYR A 187 12.79 4.68 -8.66
C TYR A 187 13.92 4.98 -7.67
N TYR A 188 14.45 3.97 -6.96
CA TYR A 188 15.55 4.18 -6.01
C TYR A 188 16.90 4.34 -6.71
N GLN A 189 17.12 3.61 -7.81
CA GLN A 189 18.34 3.62 -8.62
C GLN A 189 19.63 3.34 -7.81
N TYR A 190 19.50 2.89 -6.56
CA TYR A 190 20.58 2.68 -5.61
C TYR A 190 21.41 3.94 -5.32
N LEU A 191 20.77 5.12 -5.39
CA LEU A 191 21.36 6.40 -5.07
C LEU A 191 20.90 6.86 -3.68
N ALA A 192 21.84 7.32 -2.85
CA ALA A 192 21.55 7.76 -1.49
C ALA A 192 20.54 8.93 -1.46
N ASP A 193 20.64 9.86 -2.40
CA ASP A 193 19.73 11.02 -2.52
C ASP A 193 18.28 10.59 -2.84
N CYS A 194 18.10 9.40 -3.42
CA CYS A 194 16.79 8.83 -3.72
C CYS A 194 16.21 8.02 -2.55
N LEU A 195 16.85 7.95 -1.38
CA LEU A 195 16.34 7.23 -0.20
C LEU A 195 14.86 7.54 0.13
N PRO A 196 14.34 8.78 -0.03
CA PRO A 196 12.93 9.09 0.21
C PRO A 196 11.93 8.27 -0.63
N VAL A 197 12.35 7.64 -1.74
CA VAL A 197 11.50 6.74 -2.55
C VAL A 197 11.31 5.36 -1.95
N CYS A 198 11.96 5.04 -0.83
CA CYS A 198 11.77 3.79 -0.11
C CYS A 198 10.94 4.00 1.17
N PRO A 199 9.69 4.51 1.11
CA PRO A 199 8.87 4.62 2.30
C PRO A 199 8.55 3.23 2.87
N LEU A 200 8.16 3.21 4.15
CA LEU A 200 7.76 2.00 4.86
C LEU A 200 6.72 1.18 4.09
N THR A 201 5.84 1.84 3.33
CA THR A 201 4.79 1.19 2.52
C THR A 201 5.36 0.28 1.42
N ILE A 202 6.53 0.58 0.84
CA ILE A 202 7.19 -0.32 -0.13
C ILE A 202 7.65 -1.60 0.57
N HIS A 203 8.20 -1.47 1.79
CA HIS A 203 8.59 -2.63 2.59
C HIS A 203 7.37 -3.44 3.04
N ALA A 204 6.30 -2.77 3.48
CA ALA A 204 5.08 -3.40 3.96
C ALA A 204 4.44 -4.34 2.92
N ILE A 205 4.62 -4.06 1.62
CA ILE A 205 4.11 -4.90 0.54
C ILE A 205 4.76 -6.28 0.49
N LEU A 206 6.03 -6.40 0.90
CA LEU A 206 6.69 -7.71 1.01
C LEU A 206 5.99 -8.67 1.99
N HIS A 207 5.15 -8.14 2.88
CA HIS A 207 4.40 -8.93 3.86
C HIS A 207 2.97 -9.24 3.42
N ILE A 208 2.51 -8.75 2.27
CA ILE A 208 1.17 -9.08 1.75
C ILE A 208 0.92 -10.59 1.69
N PRO A 209 1.82 -11.43 1.13
CA PRO A 209 1.58 -12.87 1.05
C PRO A 209 1.44 -13.52 2.43
N SER A 210 2.32 -13.15 3.38
CA SER A 210 2.26 -13.72 4.74
C SER A 210 1.00 -13.30 5.49
N TYR A 211 0.52 -12.07 5.28
CA TYR A 211 -0.74 -11.60 5.86
C TYR A 211 -1.96 -12.30 5.26
N ILE A 212 -2.02 -12.45 3.94
CA ILE A 212 -3.08 -13.24 3.30
C ILE A 212 -3.08 -14.68 3.84
N TRP A 213 -1.91 -15.22 4.15
CA TRP A 213 -1.81 -16.56 4.74
C TRP A 213 -2.35 -16.65 6.17
N GLN A 214 -2.24 -15.58 6.94
CA GLN A 214 -2.72 -15.51 8.32
C GLN A 214 -4.19 -15.12 8.42
N THR A 215 -4.65 -14.17 7.61
CA THR A 215 -6.01 -13.60 7.71
C THR A 215 -6.96 -14.07 6.63
N GLY A 216 -6.48 -14.87 5.68
CA GLY A 216 -7.26 -15.26 4.51
C GLY A 216 -7.31 -14.16 3.43
N PRO A 217 -8.20 -14.33 2.43
CA PRO A 217 -8.32 -13.40 1.31
C PRO A 217 -8.63 -11.97 1.74
N LEU A 218 -8.20 -10.99 0.93
CA LEU A 218 -8.30 -9.57 1.27
C LEU A 218 -9.74 -9.11 1.60
N TRP A 219 -10.74 -9.69 0.95
CA TRP A 219 -12.13 -9.33 1.20
C TRP A 219 -12.59 -9.61 2.64
N ALA A 220 -11.91 -10.52 3.35
CA ALA A 220 -12.20 -10.84 4.74
C ALA A 220 -11.60 -9.83 5.74
N SER A 221 -10.60 -9.05 5.33
CA SER A 221 -9.84 -8.15 6.21
C SER A 221 -9.73 -6.70 5.72
N TRP A 222 -10.28 -6.37 4.56
CA TRP A 222 -10.38 -5.00 4.09
C TRP A 222 -11.33 -4.15 4.94
N VAL A 223 -11.24 -2.84 4.81
CA VAL A 223 -12.00 -1.90 5.66
C VAL A 223 -12.97 -1.02 4.88
N PHE A 224 -13.34 -1.40 3.66
CA PHE A 224 -14.29 -0.63 2.84
C PHE A 224 -15.63 -0.40 3.58
N VAL A 225 -16.18 -1.45 4.19
CA VAL A 225 -17.43 -1.37 4.96
C VAL A 225 -17.28 -0.43 6.16
N MET A 226 -16.15 -0.50 6.88
CA MET A 226 -15.89 0.37 8.02
C MET A 226 -15.71 1.83 7.59
N GLU A 227 -14.97 2.11 6.52
CA GLU A 227 -14.84 3.47 5.97
C GLU A 227 -16.18 4.05 5.55
N GLN A 228 -17.02 3.25 4.89
CA GLN A 228 -18.36 3.66 4.50
C GLN A 228 -19.21 4.00 5.74
N PHE A 229 -19.19 3.15 6.76
CA PHE A 229 -19.90 3.39 8.02
C PHE A 229 -19.42 4.66 8.73
N CYS A 230 -18.09 4.86 8.85
CA CYS A 230 -17.51 6.09 9.38
C CYS A 230 -17.92 7.33 8.58
N GLY A 231 -18.07 7.19 7.26
CA GLY A 231 -18.57 8.24 6.37
C GLY A 231 -19.99 8.70 6.69
N TYR A 232 -20.85 7.82 7.22
CA TYR A 232 -22.19 8.18 7.70
C TYR A 232 -22.18 8.70 9.14
N LEU A 233 -21.35 8.13 10.02
CA LEU A 233 -21.28 8.52 11.42
C LEU A 233 -20.73 9.94 11.62
N LEU A 234 -19.66 10.31 10.92
CA LEU A 234 -19.00 11.61 11.13
C LEU A 234 -19.93 12.81 10.88
N PRO A 235 -20.75 12.85 9.81
CA PRO A 235 -21.78 13.87 9.65
C PRO A 235 -22.88 13.80 10.71
N ALA A 236 -23.30 12.60 11.12
CA ALA A 236 -24.39 12.42 12.07
C ALA A 236 -24.06 12.91 13.49
N VAL A 237 -22.79 12.84 13.91
CA VAL A 237 -22.33 13.30 15.23
C VAL A 237 -21.99 14.81 15.25
N LYS A 238 -21.81 15.42 14.08
CA LYS A 238 -21.54 16.87 13.95
C LYS A 238 -22.82 17.73 13.92
N ASN A 239 -23.98 17.10 13.80
CA ASN A 239 -25.30 17.71 13.87
C ASN A 239 -25.93 17.43 15.24
#